data_AF-A0A9R0IQF9-F1
#
_entry.id   AF-A0A9R0IQF9-F1
#
_cell.length_a   1.000
_cell.length_b   1.000
_cell.length_c   1.000
_cell.angle_alpha   90.00
_cell.angle_beta   90.00
_cell.angle_gamma   90.00
#
_symmetry.space_group_name_H-M   'P 1'
#
loop_
_entity.id
_entity.type
_entity.pdbx_description
1 polymer ?
#
loop_
_entity_poly.entity_id
_entity_poly.type
_entity_poly.pdbx_seq_one_letter_code
_entity_poly.pdbx_strand_id
1 'polypeptide(L)'
;MESVRRAFKVLISRNLAYKIKYAAHKMLHGSMHEHYKKVGGYIEALKSTSPGTDIELVTDPTKHIVPPVFQRLFTCFEGLQKGWKLGCRKVICIDACFLKTFLGGQLLVAVGRDGNNQMYPIAWAVAEGENNNSWEWFMIKLQKCLDLDDGEGIAVISDEHVAIINVVASVLPKAENRHCARHIFAHWHKSFKGDQMKLLFWKIAKAYNLDDFNDALEETNAINEEAVTTFKSYNPKLFYRAYLDISIKTDAITSNMAETFNGYIINARTKHLIYMLEDIRISLMQRLVVKRQAMQKSTSTVCQRIQAKLDQEKTKAANCDVIPSTDTLFNVNYYLDQLVVDLEAKTCSCRKWNMLGYPCFHAVAYIYFLNKEAEDFVEDCYKRETYLKAYAGSVSPIDGERYWLRVEYGLDPPPIKIGPGRPRVNRRKDPMEDPKKPGTLQRTGMEMTCSVCHVKGHNKRRCPNKYTASAPTEPPPKRPRGRPRKDGQPPISHSQVAQSSTTHHNAITQPTQLGRGGRMCRGGADIYLNFVLILVPVGVGVYFAADGSAYTNQGGSSRHVNDQATQSSQVSTLHQATQ
;
A
#
# COMPACT_ATOMS: atom_id res chain seq x y z
N MET A 1 29.97 2.23 -1.42
CA MET A 1 31.23 2.92 -1.06
C MET A 1 31.56 2.61 0.39
N GLU A 2 30.78 3.07 1.36
CA GLU A 2 31.02 2.82 2.79
C GLU A 2 30.93 1.35 3.19
N SER A 3 29.96 0.61 2.66
CA SER A 3 29.86 -0.85 2.84
C SER A 3 31.07 -1.60 2.29
N VAL A 4 31.61 -1.18 1.13
CA VAL A 4 32.81 -1.80 0.51
C VAL A 4 34.06 -1.50 1.33
N ARG A 5 34.22 -0.24 1.76
CA ARG A 5 35.31 0.15 2.66
C ARG A 5 35.27 -0.62 3.98
N ARG A 6 34.07 -0.84 4.54
CA ARG A 6 33.90 -1.57 5.80
C ARG A 6 34.23 -3.05 5.66
N ALA A 7 33.73 -3.70 4.60
CA ALA A 7 33.87 -5.13 4.37
C ALA A 7 35.27 -5.53 3.86
N PHE A 8 35.83 -4.77 2.91
CA PHE A 8 37.05 -5.15 2.20
C PHE A 8 38.25 -4.26 2.53
N LYS A 9 38.07 -3.22 3.35
CA LYS A 9 39.12 -2.24 3.71
C LYS A 9 39.74 -1.50 2.53
N VAL A 10 39.10 -1.53 1.35
CA VAL A 10 39.55 -0.84 0.14
C VAL A 10 38.81 0.49 -0.04
N LEU A 11 39.56 1.54 -0.39
CA LEU A 11 39.02 2.81 -0.88
C LEU A 11 38.89 2.73 -2.40
N ILE A 12 37.65 2.72 -2.90
CA ILE A 12 37.36 2.74 -4.34
C ILE A 12 36.91 4.14 -4.76
N SER A 13 37.31 4.57 -5.96
CA SER A 13 36.78 5.80 -6.56
C SER A 13 35.31 5.61 -6.97
N ARG A 14 34.57 6.72 -7.09
CA ARG A 14 33.15 6.66 -7.52
C ARG A 14 33.01 6.04 -8.91
N ASN A 15 33.92 6.35 -9.84
CA ASN A 15 33.92 5.78 -11.19
C ASN A 15 34.22 4.28 -11.17
N LEU A 16 35.19 3.84 -10.37
CA LEU A 16 35.47 2.42 -10.20
C LEU A 16 34.28 1.68 -9.57
N ALA A 17 33.61 2.27 -8.58
CA ALA A 17 32.41 1.69 -7.98
C ALA A 17 31.26 1.52 -9.00
N TYR A 18 31.08 2.48 -9.91
CA TYR A 18 30.12 2.35 -11.01
C TYR A 18 30.51 1.24 -11.98
N LYS A 19 31.79 1.17 -12.39
CA LYS A 19 32.29 0.10 -13.27
C LYS A 19 32.15 -1.28 -12.65
N ILE A 20 32.54 -1.46 -11.39
CA ILE A 20 32.39 -2.72 -10.65
C ILE A 20 30.91 -3.08 -10.51
N LYS A 21 30.04 -2.13 -10.15
CA LYS A 21 28.60 -2.39 -10.07
C LYS A 21 28.04 -2.83 -11.41
N TYR A 22 28.44 -2.18 -12.50
CA TYR A 22 28.02 -2.55 -13.85
C TYR A 22 28.56 -3.93 -14.26
N ALA A 23 29.83 -4.22 -13.98
CA ALA A 23 30.46 -5.51 -14.27
C ALA A 23 29.80 -6.65 -13.48
N ALA A 24 29.64 -6.50 -12.16
CA ALA A 24 28.92 -7.45 -11.31
C ALA A 24 27.48 -7.65 -11.78
N HIS A 25 26.80 -6.57 -12.15
CA HIS A 25 25.46 -6.65 -12.73
C HIS A 25 25.44 -7.43 -14.05
N LYS A 26 26.38 -7.17 -14.96
CA LYS A 26 26.51 -7.89 -16.24
C LYS A 26 26.86 -9.36 -16.03
N MET A 27 27.69 -9.68 -15.03
CA MET A 27 28.03 -11.06 -14.67
C MET A 27 26.84 -11.82 -14.09
N LEU A 28 26.03 -11.18 -13.25
CA LEU A 28 24.88 -11.82 -12.60
C LEU A 28 23.66 -11.96 -13.53
N HIS A 29 23.43 -10.98 -14.40
CA HIS A 29 22.18 -10.87 -15.17
C HIS A 29 22.37 -10.93 -16.68
N GLY A 30 23.61 -10.98 -17.16
CA GLY A 30 23.94 -10.80 -18.57
C GLY A 30 23.77 -9.36 -19.03
N SER A 31 23.86 -9.17 -20.33
CA SER A 31 23.46 -7.96 -21.04
C SER A 31 21.95 -7.80 -21.10
N MET A 32 21.46 -6.60 -21.38
CA MET A 32 20.02 -6.38 -21.59
C MET A 32 19.46 -7.19 -22.76
N HIS A 33 20.23 -7.37 -23.83
CA HIS A 33 19.84 -8.20 -24.96
C HIS A 33 19.64 -9.66 -24.52
N GLU A 34 20.59 -10.23 -23.76
CA GLU A 34 20.44 -11.58 -23.20
C GLU A 34 19.27 -11.69 -22.23
N HIS A 35 18.99 -10.63 -21.45
CA HIS A 35 17.84 -10.59 -20.55
C HIS A 35 16.51 -10.63 -21.30
N TYR A 36 16.35 -9.85 -22.36
CA TYR A 36 15.10 -9.79 -23.13
C TYR A 36 14.89 -11.03 -24.01
N LYS A 37 15.96 -11.69 -24.49
CA LYS A 37 15.88 -13.01 -25.14
C LYS A 37 15.20 -14.09 -24.27
N LYS A 38 15.20 -13.93 -22.94
CA LYS A 38 14.58 -14.90 -22.01
C LYS A 38 13.07 -14.69 -21.83
N VAL A 39 12.50 -13.58 -22.32
CA VAL A 39 11.08 -13.24 -22.11
C VAL A 39 10.16 -14.30 -22.70
N GLY A 40 10.56 -14.96 -23.80
CA GLY A 40 9.80 -16.07 -24.38
C GLY A 40 9.70 -17.29 -23.52
N GLY A 41 10.85 -17.78 -23.05
CA GLY A 41 10.85 -18.90 -22.12
C GLY A 41 10.03 -18.60 -20.87
N TYR A 42 10.08 -17.34 -20.39
CA TYR A 42 9.28 -16.89 -19.25
C TYR A 42 7.77 -16.93 -19.51
N ILE A 43 7.31 -16.38 -20.64
CA ILE A 43 5.89 -16.36 -21.01
C ILE A 43 5.36 -17.79 -21.18
N GLU A 44 6.11 -18.66 -21.88
CA GLU A 44 5.72 -20.05 -22.08
C GLU A 44 5.72 -20.85 -20.77
N ALA A 45 6.65 -20.58 -19.85
CA ALA A 45 6.63 -21.18 -18.51
C ALA A 45 5.37 -20.80 -17.71
N LEU A 46 4.90 -19.55 -17.83
CA LEU A 46 3.64 -19.14 -17.19
C LEU A 46 2.42 -19.78 -17.86
N LYS A 47 2.36 -19.80 -19.19
CA LYS A 47 1.24 -20.40 -19.93
C LYS A 47 1.13 -21.91 -19.73
N SER A 48 2.25 -22.62 -19.70
CA SER A 48 2.28 -24.07 -19.49
C SER A 48 1.80 -24.49 -18.10
N THR A 49 2.03 -23.66 -17.07
CA THR A 49 1.62 -23.94 -15.68
C THR A 49 0.24 -23.41 -15.32
N SER A 50 -0.29 -22.43 -16.07
CA SER A 50 -1.67 -21.93 -15.95
C SER A 50 -2.14 -21.42 -17.32
N PRO A 51 -2.78 -22.28 -18.13
CA PRO A 51 -3.28 -21.88 -19.44
C PRO A 51 -4.31 -20.75 -19.41
N GLY A 52 -5.02 -20.57 -18.30
CA GLY A 52 -5.96 -19.46 -18.10
C GLY A 52 -5.30 -18.13 -17.69
N THR A 53 -3.97 -18.08 -17.53
CA THR A 53 -3.27 -16.81 -17.27
C THR A 53 -3.21 -15.99 -18.55
N ASP A 54 -3.76 -14.79 -18.50
CA ASP A 54 -3.70 -13.83 -19.60
C ASP A 54 -2.35 -13.10 -19.55
N ILE A 55 -1.53 -13.36 -20.56
CA ILE A 55 -0.21 -12.74 -20.72
C ILE A 55 0.03 -12.46 -22.21
N GLU A 56 0.25 -11.18 -22.52
CA GLU A 56 0.40 -10.71 -23.89
C GLU A 56 1.60 -9.79 -24.04
N LEU A 57 2.51 -10.19 -24.92
CA LEU A 57 3.67 -9.42 -25.34
C LEU A 57 3.32 -8.63 -26.60
N VAL A 58 3.59 -7.32 -26.56
CA VAL A 58 3.52 -6.43 -27.72
C VAL A 58 4.94 -5.97 -28.05
N THR A 59 5.30 -6.12 -29.33
CA THR A 59 6.56 -5.63 -29.88
C THR A 59 6.32 -4.39 -30.74
N ASP A 60 7.30 -3.49 -30.79
CA ASP A 60 7.22 -2.23 -31.54
C ASP A 60 7.02 -2.52 -33.04
N PRO A 61 5.84 -2.25 -33.62
CA PRO A 61 5.54 -2.60 -35.01
C PRO A 61 6.21 -1.63 -36.00
N THR A 62 6.65 -0.46 -35.53
CA THR A 62 7.28 0.56 -36.39
C THR A 62 8.72 0.22 -36.76
N LYS A 63 9.29 -0.76 -36.06
CA LYS A 63 10.64 -1.24 -36.26
C LYS A 63 10.55 -2.62 -36.87
N HIS A 64 10.65 -2.68 -38.20
CA HIS A 64 10.90 -3.93 -38.95
C HIS A 64 12.33 -4.44 -38.71
N ILE A 65 12.76 -4.45 -37.45
CA ILE A 65 14.09 -4.88 -37.02
C ILE A 65 13.94 -6.32 -36.56
N VAL A 66 14.88 -7.16 -36.99
CA VAL A 66 15.03 -8.52 -36.48
C VAL A 66 16.27 -8.53 -35.59
N PRO A 67 16.14 -8.82 -34.28
CA PRO A 67 14.92 -9.20 -33.57
C PRO A 67 13.97 -8.02 -33.25
N PRO A 68 12.66 -8.29 -33.04
CA PRO A 68 11.69 -7.26 -32.65
C PRO A 68 12.03 -6.61 -31.31
N VAL A 69 11.59 -5.36 -31.11
CA VAL A 69 11.86 -4.59 -29.89
C VAL A 69 10.67 -4.68 -28.93
N PHE A 70 10.93 -4.92 -27.65
CA PHE A 70 9.90 -4.91 -26.61
C PHE A 70 9.18 -3.57 -26.53
N GLN A 71 7.84 -3.60 -26.48
CA GLN A 71 7.01 -2.42 -26.26
C GLN A 71 6.17 -2.54 -25.00
N ARG A 72 5.36 -3.61 -24.87
CA ARG A 72 4.45 -3.81 -23.74
C ARG A 72 4.34 -5.27 -23.34
N LEU A 73 4.02 -5.52 -22.07
CA LEU A 73 3.68 -6.86 -21.58
C LEU A 73 2.58 -6.79 -20.52
N PHE A 74 1.43 -7.37 -20.81
CA PHE A 74 0.30 -7.48 -19.89
C PHE A 74 0.41 -8.78 -19.08
N THR A 75 -0.06 -8.77 -17.83
CA THR A 75 -0.14 -9.97 -17.01
C THR A 75 -1.35 -9.92 -16.09
N CYS A 76 -2.19 -10.95 -16.18
CA CYS A 76 -3.29 -11.18 -15.26
C CYS A 76 -3.43 -12.68 -14.98
N PHE A 77 -3.02 -13.12 -13.79
CA PHE A 77 -3.06 -14.54 -13.41
C PHE A 77 -4.48 -15.04 -13.26
N GLU A 78 -4.74 -16.26 -13.74
CA GLU A 78 -6.05 -16.92 -13.69
C GLU A 78 -6.66 -16.92 -12.28
N GLY A 79 -5.85 -17.23 -11.26
CA GLY A 79 -6.28 -17.24 -9.87
C GLY A 79 -6.73 -15.86 -9.36
N LEU A 80 -6.10 -14.78 -9.83
CA LEU A 80 -6.47 -13.41 -9.48
C LEU A 80 -7.75 -12.97 -10.20
N GLN A 81 -7.90 -13.32 -11.48
CA GLN A 81 -9.13 -13.06 -12.25
C GLN A 81 -10.34 -13.71 -11.57
N LYS A 82 -10.25 -15.02 -11.31
CA LYS A 82 -11.32 -15.79 -10.67
C LYS A 82 -11.63 -15.26 -9.26
N GLY A 83 -10.58 -14.97 -8.49
CA GLY A 83 -10.73 -14.41 -7.15
C GLY A 83 -11.45 -13.07 -7.15
N TRP A 84 -11.07 -12.15 -8.03
CA TRP A 84 -11.76 -10.87 -8.12
C TRP A 84 -13.22 -11.03 -8.55
N LYS A 85 -13.49 -11.85 -9.58
CA LYS A 85 -14.84 -12.08 -10.11
C LYS A 85 -15.79 -12.67 -9.05
N LEU A 86 -15.32 -13.64 -8.27
CA LEU A 86 -16.14 -14.44 -7.36
C LEU A 86 -16.24 -13.89 -5.93
N GLY A 87 -15.28 -13.07 -5.48
CA GLY A 87 -15.22 -12.69 -4.07
C GLY A 87 -14.74 -11.28 -3.75
N CYS A 88 -14.27 -10.51 -4.74
CA CYS A 88 -13.99 -9.08 -4.52
C CYS A 88 -15.20 -8.22 -4.82
N ARG A 89 -15.15 -7.01 -4.28
CA ARG A 89 -16.13 -5.96 -4.57
C ARG A 89 -15.87 -5.41 -5.96
N LYS A 90 -16.95 -4.99 -6.63
CA LYS A 90 -16.99 -4.48 -8.01
C LYS A 90 -16.46 -3.06 -8.13
N VAL A 91 -15.28 -2.84 -7.55
CA VAL A 91 -14.53 -1.58 -7.62
C VAL A 91 -13.10 -1.88 -8.02
N ILE A 92 -12.61 -1.14 -9.01
CA ILE A 92 -11.26 -1.26 -9.55
C ILE A 92 -10.59 0.11 -9.40
N CYS A 93 -9.41 0.14 -8.82
CA CYS A 93 -8.54 1.30 -8.83
C CYS A 93 -7.44 1.08 -9.86
N ILE A 94 -7.29 2.02 -10.79
CA ILE A 94 -6.21 2.03 -11.77
C ILE A 94 -5.24 3.18 -11.46
N ASP A 95 -3.95 2.90 -11.65
CA ASP A 95 -2.88 3.88 -11.46
C ASP A 95 -1.68 3.45 -12.30
N ALA A 96 -0.75 4.35 -12.50
CA ALA A 96 0.50 4.08 -13.16
C ALA A 96 1.67 4.53 -12.29
N CYS A 97 2.78 3.81 -12.41
CA CYS A 97 3.95 4.18 -11.65
C CYS A 97 5.24 3.92 -12.43
N PHE A 98 6.19 4.84 -12.30
CA PHE A 98 7.45 4.74 -13.04
C PHE A 98 8.23 3.49 -12.67
N LEU A 99 8.80 2.84 -13.69
CA LEU A 99 9.87 1.89 -13.50
C LEU A 99 11.13 2.64 -13.08
N LYS A 100 11.93 2.02 -12.20
CA LYS A 100 13.13 2.66 -11.63
C LYS A 100 14.42 2.19 -12.30
N THR A 101 14.30 1.45 -13.40
CA THR A 101 15.42 1.01 -14.22
C THR A 101 15.89 2.14 -15.15
N PHE A 102 17.07 1.99 -15.73
CA PHE A 102 17.59 2.97 -16.70
C PHE A 102 16.88 2.94 -18.06
N LEU A 103 16.10 1.89 -18.33
CA LEU A 103 15.27 1.80 -19.53
C LEU A 103 14.05 2.73 -19.46
N GLY A 104 13.67 3.17 -18.26
CA GLY A 104 12.46 3.94 -18.04
C GLY A 104 11.20 3.09 -18.27
N GLY A 105 10.13 3.73 -18.71
CA GLY A 105 8.81 3.12 -18.85
C GLY A 105 7.99 3.16 -17.57
N GLN A 106 6.81 2.54 -17.62
CA GLN A 106 5.83 2.57 -16.56
C GLN A 106 5.21 1.20 -16.33
N LEU A 107 4.72 1.01 -15.11
CA LEU A 107 3.88 -0.11 -14.75
C LEU A 107 2.46 0.42 -14.51
N LEU A 108 1.56 0.08 -15.42
CA LEU A 108 0.11 0.30 -15.28
C LEU A 108 -0.42 -0.82 -14.38
N VAL A 109 -1.27 -0.48 -13.41
CA VAL A 109 -1.77 -1.44 -12.42
C VAL A 109 -3.28 -1.31 -12.23
N ALA A 110 -3.94 -2.44 -12.09
CA ALA A 110 -5.34 -2.54 -11.68
C ALA A 110 -5.44 -3.28 -10.35
N VAL A 111 -6.10 -2.66 -9.38
CA VAL A 111 -6.20 -3.14 -8.00
C VAL A 111 -7.64 -3.05 -7.52
N GLY A 112 -8.24 -4.18 -7.16
CA GLY A 112 -9.57 -4.27 -6.58
C GLY A 112 -9.57 -4.17 -5.06
N ARG A 113 -10.75 -4.41 -4.48
CA ARG A 113 -10.99 -4.40 -3.04
C ARG A 113 -11.63 -5.71 -2.58
N ASP A 114 -11.02 -6.37 -1.60
CA ASP A 114 -11.60 -7.56 -1.00
C ASP A 114 -12.71 -7.23 0.02
N GLY A 115 -13.43 -8.26 0.47
CA GLY A 115 -14.46 -8.16 1.52
C GLY A 115 -13.94 -7.69 2.88
N ASN A 116 -12.62 -7.62 3.10
CA ASN A 116 -12.05 -7.08 4.33
C ASN A 116 -11.58 -5.62 4.15
N ASN A 117 -12.05 -4.92 3.11
CA ASN A 117 -11.64 -3.56 2.78
C ASN A 117 -10.12 -3.41 2.48
N GLN A 118 -9.43 -4.49 2.11
CA GLN A 118 -8.01 -4.47 1.75
C GLN A 118 -7.81 -4.50 0.22
N MET A 119 -6.63 -4.08 -0.23
CA MET A 119 -6.27 -4.13 -1.65
C MET A 119 -6.16 -5.59 -2.13
N TYR A 120 -6.67 -5.82 -3.34
CA TYR A 120 -6.55 -7.07 -4.09
C TYR A 120 -5.94 -6.77 -5.47
N PRO A 121 -4.64 -7.01 -5.69
CA PRO A 121 -4.02 -6.81 -7.00
C PRO A 121 -4.64 -7.72 -8.07
N ILE A 122 -4.99 -7.18 -9.24
CA ILE A 122 -5.70 -7.92 -10.29
C ILE A 122 -4.78 -8.16 -11.49
N ALA A 123 -4.30 -7.09 -12.10
CA ALA A 123 -3.52 -7.11 -13.33
C ALA A 123 -2.50 -5.97 -13.36
N TRP A 124 -1.47 -6.12 -14.17
CA TRP A 124 -0.52 -5.06 -14.46
C TRP A 124 0.02 -5.17 -15.87
N ALA A 125 0.55 -4.07 -16.39
CA ALA A 125 1.28 -4.06 -17.63
C ALA A 125 2.52 -3.18 -17.57
N VAL A 126 3.62 -3.68 -18.12
CA VAL A 126 4.77 -2.84 -18.45
C VAL A 126 4.49 -2.16 -19.78
N ALA A 127 4.61 -0.83 -19.83
CA ALA A 127 4.36 -0.03 -21.03
C ALA A 127 5.44 1.05 -21.22
N GLU A 128 5.52 1.59 -22.44
CA GLU A 128 6.50 2.59 -22.82
C GLU A 128 6.28 3.98 -22.18
N GLY A 129 5.06 4.24 -21.70
CA GLY A 129 4.67 5.46 -20.98
C GLY A 129 3.14 5.63 -20.81
N GLU A 130 2.74 6.68 -20.11
CA GLU A 130 1.33 7.04 -19.83
C GLU A 130 0.81 7.80 -21.06
N ASN A 131 0.33 7.06 -22.06
CA ASN A 131 -0.29 7.62 -23.25
C ASN A 131 -1.63 6.93 -23.53
N ASN A 132 -2.48 7.56 -24.35
CA ASN A 132 -3.82 7.05 -24.66
C ASN A 132 -3.75 5.61 -25.19
N ASN A 133 -2.84 5.31 -26.12
CA ASN A 133 -2.70 3.99 -26.72
C ASN A 133 -2.32 2.90 -25.70
N SER A 134 -1.53 3.23 -24.68
CA SER A 134 -1.11 2.28 -23.63
C SER A 134 -2.24 2.02 -22.65
N TRP A 135 -2.95 3.09 -22.25
CA TRP A 135 -4.11 2.98 -21.37
C TRP A 135 -5.27 2.25 -22.05
N GLU A 136 -5.56 2.57 -23.30
CA GLU A 136 -6.61 1.92 -24.09
C GLU A 136 -6.35 0.43 -24.23
N TRP A 137 -5.14 0.07 -24.65
CA TRP A 137 -4.75 -1.34 -24.74
C TRP A 137 -4.84 -2.05 -23.37
N PHE A 138 -4.34 -1.43 -22.30
CA PHE A 138 -4.43 -1.99 -20.95
C PHE A 138 -5.87 -2.20 -20.49
N MET A 139 -6.75 -1.22 -20.72
CA MET A 139 -8.15 -1.29 -20.31
C MET A 139 -8.93 -2.30 -21.14
N ILE A 140 -8.65 -2.45 -22.44
CA ILE A 140 -9.24 -3.51 -23.28
C ILE A 140 -8.84 -4.89 -22.77
N LYS A 141 -7.58 -5.08 -22.36
CA LYS A 141 -7.15 -6.36 -21.76
C LYS A 141 -7.83 -6.61 -20.42
N LEU A 142 -7.91 -5.59 -19.58
CA LEU A 142 -8.58 -5.68 -18.28
C LEU A 142 -10.07 -6.00 -18.41
N GLN A 143 -10.77 -5.34 -19.34
CA GLN A 143 -12.17 -5.60 -19.66
C GLN A 143 -12.39 -7.05 -20.07
N LYS A 144 -11.56 -7.57 -20.98
CA LYS A 144 -11.66 -8.94 -21.48
C LYS A 144 -11.34 -9.97 -20.40
N CYS A 145 -10.27 -9.79 -19.62
CA CYS A 145 -9.87 -10.82 -18.65
C CYS A 145 -10.81 -10.89 -17.43
N LEU A 146 -11.55 -9.82 -17.15
CA LEU A 146 -12.51 -9.77 -16.05
C LEU A 146 -13.97 -9.89 -16.49
N ASP A 147 -14.23 -10.09 -17.79
CA ASP A 147 -15.58 -10.16 -18.36
C ASP A 147 -16.46 -8.97 -17.94
N LEU A 148 -15.94 -7.74 -18.13
CA LEU A 148 -16.61 -6.52 -17.62
C LEU A 148 -17.71 -5.97 -18.54
N ASP A 149 -17.88 -6.52 -19.73
CA ASP A 149 -18.77 -5.98 -20.78
C ASP A 149 -18.60 -4.46 -20.92
N ASP A 150 -19.67 -3.68 -20.92
CA ASP A 150 -19.64 -2.21 -21.00
C ASP A 150 -19.38 -1.51 -19.65
N GLY A 151 -19.11 -2.27 -18.59
CA GLY A 151 -18.77 -1.76 -17.26
C GLY A 151 -19.96 -1.59 -16.31
N GLU A 152 -21.15 -2.06 -16.67
CA GLU A 152 -22.34 -1.98 -15.82
C GLU A 152 -22.09 -2.57 -14.41
N GLY A 153 -22.46 -1.83 -13.37
CA GLY A 153 -22.29 -2.24 -11.97
C GLY A 153 -20.83 -2.21 -11.46
N ILE A 154 -19.90 -1.60 -12.20
CA ILE A 154 -18.49 -1.44 -11.80
C ILE A 154 -18.17 0.02 -11.50
N ALA A 155 -17.39 0.26 -10.43
CA ALA A 155 -16.77 1.57 -10.19
C ALA A 155 -15.29 1.52 -10.56
N VAL A 156 -14.84 2.47 -11.37
CA VAL A 156 -13.43 2.68 -11.70
C VAL A 156 -12.91 3.92 -11.00
N ILE A 157 -11.90 3.78 -10.15
CA ILE A 157 -11.26 4.89 -9.44
C ILE A 157 -9.89 5.14 -10.07
N SER A 158 -9.65 6.37 -10.54
CA SER A 158 -8.37 6.79 -11.11
C SER A 158 -7.94 8.17 -10.62
N ASP A 159 -6.75 8.59 -11.00
CA ASP A 159 -6.41 10.02 -10.99
C ASP A 159 -7.17 10.78 -12.10
N GLU A 160 -6.98 12.09 -12.15
CA GLU A 160 -7.63 12.98 -13.14
C GLU A 160 -6.80 13.08 -14.44
N HIS A 161 -6.01 12.06 -14.78
CA HIS A 161 -5.23 12.08 -16.01
C HIS A 161 -6.16 11.91 -17.22
N VAL A 162 -6.16 12.88 -18.14
CA VAL A 162 -7.06 12.94 -19.31
C VAL A 162 -7.06 11.65 -20.13
N ALA A 163 -5.88 11.04 -20.31
CA ALA A 163 -5.74 9.76 -21.01
C ALA A 163 -6.60 8.64 -20.39
N ILE A 164 -6.66 8.58 -19.05
CA ILE A 164 -7.43 7.57 -18.35
C ILE A 164 -8.92 7.84 -18.50
N ILE A 165 -9.34 9.09 -18.24
CA ILE A 165 -10.75 9.51 -18.31
C ILE A 165 -11.36 9.13 -19.67
N ASN A 166 -10.67 9.49 -20.76
CA ASN A 166 -11.15 9.21 -22.12
C ASN A 166 -11.22 7.71 -22.39
N VAL A 167 -10.21 6.96 -21.95
CA VAL A 167 -10.15 5.52 -22.20
C VAL A 167 -11.25 4.79 -21.45
N VAL A 168 -11.49 5.08 -20.17
CA VAL A 168 -12.54 4.32 -19.47
C VAL A 168 -13.93 4.69 -19.96
N ALA A 169 -14.16 5.94 -20.39
CA ALA A 169 -15.41 6.32 -21.06
C ALA A 169 -15.62 5.60 -22.41
N SER A 170 -14.54 5.27 -23.12
CA SER A 170 -14.57 4.52 -24.38
C SER A 170 -14.75 3.01 -24.16
N VAL A 171 -13.96 2.42 -23.26
CA VAL A 171 -13.90 0.97 -23.04
C VAL A 171 -15.01 0.48 -22.13
N LEU A 172 -15.34 1.23 -21.07
CA LEU A 172 -16.35 0.88 -20.05
C LEU A 172 -17.37 2.02 -19.91
N PRO A 173 -18.17 2.32 -20.96
CA PRO A 173 -19.04 3.50 -20.99
C PRO A 173 -20.12 3.53 -19.91
N LYS A 174 -20.52 2.38 -19.36
CA LYS A 174 -21.50 2.27 -18.27
C LYS A 174 -20.88 2.18 -16.88
N ALA A 175 -19.55 2.13 -16.76
CA ALA A 175 -18.90 2.12 -15.46
C ALA A 175 -19.05 3.47 -14.74
N GLU A 176 -19.20 3.42 -13.43
CA GLU A 176 -19.14 4.61 -12.60
C GLU A 176 -17.68 5.08 -12.47
N ASN A 177 -17.39 6.21 -13.10
CA ASN A 177 -16.05 6.77 -13.12
C ASN A 177 -15.85 7.72 -11.95
N ARG A 178 -14.98 7.32 -11.02
CA ARG A 178 -14.65 8.08 -9.82
C ARG A 178 -13.27 8.70 -9.92
N HIS A 179 -13.19 10.02 -9.79
CA HIS A 179 -11.91 10.71 -9.68
C HIS A 179 -11.42 10.67 -8.23
N CYS A 180 -10.13 10.46 -8.07
CA CYS A 180 -9.52 10.41 -6.75
C CYS A 180 -9.64 11.79 -6.08
N ALA A 181 -10.50 11.88 -5.05
CA ALA A 181 -10.74 13.08 -4.25
C ALA A 181 -9.45 13.65 -3.62
N ARG A 182 -8.41 12.82 -3.43
CA ARG A 182 -7.11 13.28 -2.94
C ARG A 182 -6.37 14.14 -3.99
N HIS A 183 -6.50 13.82 -5.27
CA HIS A 183 -5.91 14.62 -6.36
C HIS A 183 -6.68 15.92 -6.57
N ILE A 184 -8.02 15.86 -6.54
CA ILE A 184 -8.88 17.05 -6.56
C ILE A 184 -8.58 17.95 -5.37
N PHE A 185 -8.48 17.38 -4.17
CA PHE A 185 -8.06 18.11 -2.97
C PHE A 185 -6.71 18.77 -3.17
N ALA A 186 -5.71 18.06 -3.71
CA ALA A 186 -4.38 18.63 -3.94
C ALA A 186 -4.41 19.80 -4.94
N HIS A 187 -5.33 19.79 -5.91
CA HIS A 187 -5.54 20.91 -6.82
C HIS A 187 -6.28 22.07 -6.14
N TRP A 188 -7.45 21.82 -5.55
CA TRP A 188 -8.27 22.81 -4.86
C TRP A 188 -7.52 23.49 -3.70
N HIS A 189 -6.77 22.71 -2.91
CA HIS A 189 -5.96 23.21 -1.80
C HIS A 189 -4.73 24.00 -2.28
N LYS A 190 -4.47 24.16 -3.59
CA LYS A 190 -3.50 25.16 -4.08
C LYS A 190 -4.01 26.58 -3.88
N SER A 191 -5.30 26.79 -4.08
CA SER A 191 -5.95 28.09 -3.91
C SER A 191 -6.44 28.29 -2.48
N PHE A 192 -6.97 27.24 -1.84
CA PHE A 192 -7.58 27.33 -0.52
C PHE A 192 -6.74 26.61 0.53
N LYS A 193 -5.84 27.35 1.19
CA LYS A 193 -4.88 26.81 2.16
C LYS A 193 -5.44 26.77 3.58
N GLY A 194 -4.97 25.81 4.36
CA GLY A 194 -5.16 25.77 5.81
C GLY A 194 -5.88 24.52 6.28
N ASP A 195 -5.64 24.13 7.53
CA ASP A 195 -6.21 22.90 8.09
C ASP A 195 -7.74 22.97 8.16
N GLN A 196 -8.32 24.16 8.38
CA GLN A 196 -9.77 24.37 8.34
C GLN A 196 -10.36 24.08 6.95
N MET A 197 -9.77 24.65 5.89
CA MET A 197 -10.20 24.39 4.50
C MET A 197 -10.05 22.92 4.13
N LYS A 198 -9.00 22.27 4.61
CA LYS A 198 -8.82 20.82 4.46
C LYS A 198 -9.92 20.02 5.14
N LEU A 199 -10.28 20.34 6.39
CA LEU A 199 -11.36 19.66 7.10
C LEU A 199 -12.69 19.84 6.37
N LEU A 200 -13.01 21.06 5.94
CA LEU A 200 -14.23 21.38 5.20
C LEU A 200 -14.32 20.64 3.86
N PHE A 201 -13.25 20.63 3.06
CA PHE A 201 -13.21 19.85 1.82
C PHE A 201 -13.58 18.39 2.06
N TRP A 202 -12.96 17.76 3.07
CA TRP A 202 -13.23 16.36 3.39
C TRP A 202 -14.59 16.14 4.04
N LYS A 203 -15.14 17.12 4.75
CA LYS A 203 -16.51 17.10 5.26
C LYS A 203 -17.50 17.02 4.10
N ILE A 204 -17.36 17.91 3.11
CA ILE A 204 -18.20 17.92 1.90
C ILE A 204 -18.02 16.62 1.10
N ALA A 205 -16.78 16.26 0.73
CA ALA A 205 -16.52 15.12 -0.14
C ALA A 205 -16.96 13.76 0.47
N LYS A 206 -16.99 13.64 1.81
CA LYS A 206 -17.34 12.40 2.51
C LYS A 206 -18.78 12.34 3.03
N ALA A 207 -19.58 13.39 2.85
CA ALA A 207 -21.00 13.41 3.20
C ALA A 207 -21.75 12.26 2.52
N TYR A 208 -22.58 11.53 3.27
CA TYR A 208 -23.28 10.37 2.74
C TYR A 208 -24.62 10.73 2.09
N ASN A 209 -25.29 11.76 2.59
CA ASN A 209 -26.57 12.27 2.09
C ASN A 209 -26.44 13.72 1.60
N LEU A 210 -27.49 14.24 0.96
CA LEU A 210 -27.47 15.58 0.36
C LEU A 210 -27.58 16.70 1.40
N ASP A 211 -28.24 16.45 2.53
CA ASP A 211 -28.42 17.43 3.59
C ASP A 211 -27.09 17.71 4.29
N ASP A 212 -26.37 16.67 4.74
CA ASP A 212 -25.00 16.78 5.28
C ASP A 212 -24.04 17.47 4.30
N PHE A 213 -24.24 17.24 3.00
CA PHE A 213 -23.44 17.83 1.94
C PHE A 213 -23.73 19.33 1.81
N ASN A 214 -25.00 19.73 1.84
CA ASN A 214 -25.43 21.13 1.76
C ASN A 214 -25.01 21.90 3.02
N ASP A 215 -25.18 21.32 4.22
CA ASP A 215 -24.72 21.92 5.48
C ASP A 215 -23.21 22.17 5.46
N ALA A 216 -22.42 21.20 4.97
CA ALA A 216 -20.98 21.34 4.84
C ALA A 216 -20.59 22.42 3.80
N LEU A 217 -21.39 22.60 2.74
CA LEU A 217 -21.20 23.68 1.78
C LEU A 217 -21.52 25.03 2.38
N GLU A 218 -22.62 25.16 3.15
CA GLU A 218 -22.99 26.40 3.84
C GLU A 218 -21.94 26.82 4.86
N GLU A 219 -21.44 25.87 5.67
CA GLU A 219 -20.33 26.11 6.59
C GLU A 219 -19.08 26.60 5.85
N THR A 220 -18.78 26.00 4.69
CA THR A 220 -17.63 26.44 3.87
C THR A 220 -17.88 27.81 3.25
N ASN A 221 -19.11 28.10 2.82
CA ASN A 221 -19.51 29.37 2.21
C ASN A 221 -19.36 30.53 3.18
N ALA A 222 -19.71 30.31 4.45
CA ALA A 222 -19.55 31.30 5.51
C ALA A 222 -18.07 31.69 5.76
N ILE A 223 -17.12 30.83 5.38
CA ILE A 223 -15.69 31.09 5.50
C ILE A 223 -15.12 31.65 4.19
N ASN A 224 -15.44 31.01 3.07
CA ASN A 224 -14.93 31.38 1.75
C ASN A 224 -15.89 30.91 0.63
N GLU A 225 -16.63 31.87 0.08
CA GLU A 225 -17.57 31.66 -1.02
C GLU A 225 -16.89 31.18 -2.33
N GLU A 226 -15.70 31.70 -2.64
CA GLU A 226 -14.93 31.30 -3.82
C GLU A 226 -14.52 29.81 -3.75
N ALA A 227 -14.25 29.33 -2.54
CA ALA A 227 -13.90 27.94 -2.29
C ALA A 227 -15.06 26.99 -2.61
N VAL A 228 -16.29 27.40 -2.26
CA VAL A 228 -17.53 26.68 -2.60
C VAL A 228 -17.80 26.73 -4.09
N THR A 229 -17.65 27.90 -4.72
CA THR A 229 -17.83 28.07 -6.16
C THR A 229 -16.87 27.18 -6.95
N THR A 230 -15.59 27.18 -6.56
CA THR A 230 -14.57 26.30 -7.17
C THR A 230 -14.87 24.83 -6.91
N PHE A 231 -15.34 24.48 -5.72
CA PHE A 231 -15.73 23.10 -5.41
C PHE A 231 -16.91 22.65 -6.30
N LYS A 232 -17.97 23.45 -6.41
CA LYS A 232 -19.13 23.16 -7.26
C LYS A 232 -18.82 23.13 -8.76
N SER A 233 -17.68 23.68 -9.19
CA SER A 233 -17.23 23.58 -10.59
C SER A 233 -16.85 22.15 -11.01
N TYR A 234 -16.49 21.28 -10.06
CA TYR A 234 -16.26 19.88 -10.34
C TYR A 234 -17.58 19.11 -10.45
N ASN A 235 -17.64 18.14 -11.35
CA ASN A 235 -18.83 17.31 -11.51
C ASN A 235 -19.09 16.44 -10.25
N PRO A 236 -20.28 16.55 -9.64
CA PRO A 236 -20.58 15.89 -8.37
C PRO A 236 -20.53 14.36 -8.40
N LYS A 237 -20.84 13.76 -9.55
CA LYS A 237 -20.87 12.30 -9.70
C LYS A 237 -19.47 11.66 -9.72
N LEU A 238 -18.40 12.45 -9.70
CA LEU A 238 -17.03 11.94 -9.81
C LEU A 238 -16.40 11.60 -8.45
N PHE A 239 -16.77 12.28 -7.36
CA PHE A 239 -16.09 12.05 -6.08
C PHE A 239 -16.89 12.44 -4.83
N TYR A 240 -18.10 13.00 -4.97
CA TYR A 240 -18.96 13.30 -3.81
C TYR A 240 -19.72 12.05 -3.44
N ARG A 241 -19.44 11.48 -2.26
CA ARG A 241 -20.15 10.28 -1.80
C ARG A 241 -21.67 10.43 -1.87
N ALA A 242 -22.22 11.60 -1.55
CA ALA A 242 -23.65 11.90 -1.64
C ALA A 242 -24.27 11.65 -3.03
N TYR A 243 -23.48 11.70 -4.12
CA TYR A 243 -23.95 11.53 -5.50
C TYR A 243 -23.50 10.23 -6.16
N LEU A 244 -22.60 9.45 -5.54
CA LEU A 244 -22.12 8.18 -6.08
C LEU A 244 -23.17 7.08 -5.97
N ASP A 245 -23.16 6.16 -6.91
CA ASP A 245 -23.96 4.95 -6.92
C ASP A 245 -23.76 4.12 -5.64
N ILE A 246 -24.89 3.69 -5.09
CA ILE A 246 -25.01 2.89 -3.88
C ILE A 246 -25.04 1.38 -4.19
N SER A 247 -25.27 0.98 -5.44
CA SER A 247 -25.37 -0.44 -5.86
C SER A 247 -24.07 -1.21 -5.60
N ILE A 248 -22.92 -0.55 -5.78
CA ILE A 248 -21.57 -1.10 -5.65
C ILE A 248 -21.15 -1.29 -4.18
N LYS A 249 -21.95 -0.74 -3.25
CA LYS A 249 -21.72 -0.80 -1.80
C LYS A 249 -20.34 -0.30 -1.38
N THR A 250 -19.80 0.75 -2.01
CA THR A 250 -18.47 1.30 -1.71
C THR A 250 -18.39 2.81 -1.50
N ASP A 251 -17.72 3.20 -0.42
CA ASP A 251 -17.40 4.58 -0.05
C ASP A 251 -16.03 5.06 -0.57
N ALA A 252 -15.37 4.24 -1.40
CA ALA A 252 -14.04 4.55 -1.92
C ALA A 252 -14.11 5.73 -2.90
N ILE A 253 -13.41 6.81 -2.56
CA ILE A 253 -13.26 8.02 -3.37
C ILE A 253 -11.79 8.42 -3.54
N THR A 254 -10.85 7.54 -3.14
CA THR A 254 -9.42 7.78 -3.27
C THR A 254 -8.70 6.56 -3.85
N SER A 255 -7.60 6.80 -4.55
CA SER A 255 -6.76 5.77 -5.16
C SER A 255 -5.80 5.09 -4.18
N ASN A 256 -6.12 5.09 -2.88
CA ASN A 256 -5.25 4.56 -1.82
C ASN A 256 -4.87 3.08 -2.07
N MET A 257 -5.73 2.30 -2.72
CA MET A 257 -5.47 0.88 -3.00
C MET A 257 -4.33 0.72 -4.00
N ALA A 258 -4.35 1.47 -5.09
CA ALA A 258 -3.26 1.46 -6.07
C ALA A 258 -1.97 2.06 -5.50
N GLU A 259 -2.07 3.12 -4.67
CA GLU A 259 -0.90 3.66 -3.97
C GLU A 259 -0.26 2.65 -3.01
N THR A 260 -1.08 1.87 -2.31
CA THR A 260 -0.61 0.81 -1.40
C THR A 260 0.11 -0.28 -2.21
N PHE A 261 -0.43 -0.67 -3.36
CA PHE A 261 0.23 -1.63 -4.25
C PHE A 261 1.54 -1.08 -4.83
N ASN A 262 1.55 0.17 -5.27
CA ASN A 262 2.73 0.87 -5.77
C ASN A 262 3.86 0.95 -4.72
N GLY A 263 3.49 1.09 -3.45
CA GLY A 263 4.39 0.96 -2.30
C GLY A 263 4.86 -0.47 -2.07
N TYR A 264 3.97 -1.46 -2.21
CA TYR A 264 4.28 -2.87 -2.05
C TYR A 264 5.33 -3.38 -3.05
N ILE A 265 5.29 -2.91 -4.31
CA ILE A 265 6.21 -3.33 -5.38
C ILE A 265 7.41 -2.38 -5.58
N ILE A 266 7.65 -1.46 -4.64
CA ILE A 266 8.64 -0.38 -4.82
C ILE A 266 10.07 -0.89 -5.10
N ASN A 267 10.43 -2.02 -4.50
CA ASN A 267 11.73 -2.67 -4.68
C ASN A 267 11.76 -3.52 -5.96
N ALA A 268 10.69 -4.23 -6.27
CA ALA A 268 10.58 -5.01 -7.51
C ALA A 268 10.82 -4.12 -8.75
N ARG A 269 10.25 -2.90 -8.76
CA ARG A 269 10.41 -1.92 -9.86
C ARG A 269 11.83 -1.40 -10.08
N THR A 270 12.78 -1.75 -9.22
CA THR A 270 14.21 -1.44 -9.41
C THR A 270 14.95 -2.53 -10.19
N LYS A 271 14.32 -3.70 -10.39
CA LYS A 271 14.89 -4.86 -11.07
C LYS A 271 14.50 -4.87 -12.56
N HIS A 272 15.22 -5.68 -13.34
CA HIS A 272 14.87 -5.90 -14.76
C HIS A 272 13.57 -6.66 -14.92
N LEU A 273 12.99 -6.56 -16.12
CA LEU A 273 11.65 -7.03 -16.46
C LEU A 273 11.26 -8.35 -15.79
N ILE A 274 11.89 -9.46 -16.18
CA ILE A 274 11.62 -10.80 -15.63
C ILE A 274 11.76 -10.85 -14.10
N TYR A 275 12.84 -10.31 -13.52
CA TYR A 275 13.02 -10.33 -12.06
C TYR A 275 11.98 -9.49 -11.32
N MET A 276 11.54 -8.37 -11.90
CA MET A 276 10.46 -7.57 -11.35
C MET A 276 9.14 -8.35 -11.39
N LEU A 277 8.84 -9.00 -12.51
CA LEU A 277 7.64 -9.82 -12.67
C LEU A 277 7.65 -11.00 -11.71
N GLU A 278 8.79 -11.67 -11.53
CA GLU A 278 8.95 -12.76 -10.57
C GLU A 278 8.80 -12.30 -9.11
N ASP A 279 9.39 -11.17 -8.74
CA ASP A 279 9.17 -10.59 -7.40
C ASP A 279 7.69 -10.34 -7.13
N ILE A 280 6.98 -9.76 -8.11
CA ILE A 280 5.54 -9.51 -8.01
C ILE A 280 4.77 -10.84 -7.93
N ARG A 281 5.06 -11.80 -8.81
CA ARG A 281 4.43 -13.11 -8.86
C ARG A 281 4.59 -13.86 -7.55
N ILE A 282 5.81 -14.00 -7.03
CA ILE A 282 6.12 -14.70 -5.77
C ILE A 282 5.41 -14.02 -4.60
N SER A 283 5.46 -12.69 -4.55
CA SER A 283 4.81 -11.89 -3.51
C SER A 283 3.29 -12.12 -3.48
N LEU A 284 2.64 -12.14 -4.66
CA LEU A 284 1.21 -12.40 -4.78
C LEU A 284 0.85 -13.86 -4.50
N MET A 285 1.65 -14.80 -4.99
CA MET A 285 1.50 -16.24 -4.72
C MET A 285 1.47 -16.52 -3.21
N GLN A 286 2.44 -15.97 -2.47
CA GLN A 286 2.49 -16.08 -1.00
C GLN A 286 1.32 -15.34 -0.33
N ARG A 287 0.99 -14.14 -0.81
CA ARG A 287 -0.09 -13.33 -0.25
C ARG A 287 -1.43 -14.05 -0.31
N LEU A 288 -1.77 -14.70 -1.43
CA LEU A 288 -3.04 -15.39 -1.58
C LEU A 288 -3.21 -16.49 -0.51
N VAL A 289 -2.17 -17.31 -0.33
CA VAL A 289 -2.15 -18.38 0.67
C VAL A 289 -2.25 -17.84 2.09
N VAL A 290 -1.42 -16.84 2.44
CA VAL A 290 -1.41 -16.25 3.80
C VAL A 290 -2.77 -15.64 4.13
N LYS A 291 -3.41 -14.93 3.18
CA LYS A 291 -4.72 -14.32 3.38
C LYS A 291 -5.83 -15.35 3.55
N ARG A 292 -5.82 -16.40 2.73
CA ARG A 292 -6.77 -17.52 2.85
C ARG A 292 -6.63 -18.22 4.20
N GLN A 293 -5.42 -18.61 4.58
CA GLN A 293 -5.17 -19.30 5.85
C GLN A 293 -5.53 -18.45 7.06
N ALA A 294 -5.24 -17.14 7.03
CA ALA A 294 -5.64 -16.22 8.08
C ALA A 294 -7.17 -16.17 8.26
N MET A 295 -7.94 -16.16 7.16
CA MET A 295 -9.41 -16.14 7.23
C MET A 295 -10.01 -17.50 7.58
N GLN A 296 -9.38 -18.61 7.19
CA GLN A 296 -9.82 -19.95 7.59
C GLN A 296 -9.77 -20.14 9.11
N LYS A 297 -8.76 -19.57 9.78
CA LYS A 297 -8.63 -19.58 11.24
C LYS A 297 -9.64 -18.69 11.96
N SER A 298 -10.27 -17.74 11.26
CA SER A 298 -11.28 -16.85 11.84
C SER A 298 -12.60 -17.60 12.03
N THR A 299 -13.23 -17.45 13.19
CA THR A 299 -14.58 -17.98 13.49
C THR A 299 -15.70 -17.00 13.14
N SER A 300 -15.38 -15.71 12.96
CA SER A 300 -16.38 -14.69 12.64
C SER A 300 -17.00 -14.88 11.25
N THR A 301 -18.32 -14.67 11.17
CA THR A 301 -19.12 -14.70 9.94
C THR A 301 -18.78 -13.53 9.00
N VAL A 302 -18.38 -12.39 9.56
CA VAL A 302 -18.05 -11.15 8.83
C VAL A 302 -16.55 -10.92 8.84
N CYS A 303 -16.02 -10.31 7.77
CA CYS A 303 -14.60 -9.96 7.71
C CYS A 303 -14.21 -9.02 8.86
N GLN A 304 -13.09 -9.32 9.54
CA GLN A 304 -12.67 -8.67 10.79
C GLN A 304 -12.62 -7.13 10.76
N ARG A 305 -12.20 -6.50 9.66
CA ARG A 305 -12.16 -5.03 9.56
C ARG A 305 -13.54 -4.42 9.34
N ILE A 306 -14.47 -5.20 8.80
CA ILE A 306 -15.87 -4.81 8.69
C ILE A 306 -16.55 -4.99 10.04
N GLN A 307 -16.30 -6.11 10.72
CA GLN A 307 -16.74 -6.32 12.10
C GLN A 307 -16.33 -5.16 13.00
N ALA A 308 -15.04 -4.80 13.01
CA ALA A 308 -14.54 -3.69 13.82
C ALA A 308 -15.19 -2.32 13.47
N LYS A 309 -15.67 -2.14 12.23
CA LYS A 309 -16.44 -0.95 11.85
C LYS A 309 -17.89 -1.05 12.32
N LEU A 310 -18.51 -2.22 12.19
CA LEU A 310 -19.86 -2.48 12.66
C LEU A 310 -19.92 -2.31 14.19
N ASP A 311 -18.94 -2.79 14.93
CA ASP A 311 -18.83 -2.61 16.39
C ASP A 311 -18.79 -1.13 16.78
N GLN A 312 -18.17 -0.27 15.98
CA GLN A 312 -18.22 1.19 16.21
C GLN A 312 -19.62 1.77 15.99
N GLU A 313 -20.38 1.23 15.02
CA GLU A 313 -21.78 1.61 14.81
C GLU A 313 -22.67 1.08 15.94
N LYS A 314 -22.42 -0.14 16.42
CA LYS A 314 -23.10 -0.75 17.58
C LYS A 314 -22.96 0.10 18.84
N THR A 315 -21.76 0.61 19.13
CA THR A 315 -21.55 1.52 20.27
C THR A 315 -22.32 2.82 20.14
N LYS A 316 -22.45 3.37 18.92
CA LYS A 316 -23.18 4.63 18.69
C LYS A 316 -24.70 4.45 18.73
N ALA A 317 -25.20 3.25 18.39
CA ALA A 317 -26.61 2.93 18.40
C ALA A 317 -27.26 3.10 19.78
N ALA A 318 -26.48 3.02 20.86
CA ALA A 318 -26.95 3.27 22.23
C ALA A 318 -27.46 4.70 22.46
N ASN A 319 -27.12 5.66 21.59
CA ASN A 319 -27.56 7.04 21.67
C ASN A 319 -28.78 7.32 20.76
N CYS A 320 -29.44 6.28 20.25
CA CYS A 320 -30.59 6.41 19.36
C CYS A 320 -31.87 6.00 20.07
N ASP A 321 -32.94 6.76 19.81
CA ASP A 321 -34.28 6.43 20.26
C ASP A 321 -35.09 5.90 19.07
N VAL A 322 -35.65 4.71 19.22
CA VAL A 322 -36.33 3.98 18.15
C VAL A 322 -37.84 4.08 18.34
N ILE A 323 -38.54 4.56 17.31
CA ILE A 323 -39.99 4.75 17.30
C ILE A 323 -40.58 3.92 16.14
N PRO A 324 -41.30 2.83 16.43
CA PRO A 324 -41.96 2.03 15.40
C PRO A 324 -43.03 2.84 14.67
N SER A 325 -43.04 2.79 13.34
CA SER A 325 -44.16 3.29 12.52
C SER A 325 -44.96 2.14 11.94
N THR A 326 -44.30 1.14 11.38
CA THR A 326 -44.88 -0.14 10.93
C THR A 326 -43.97 -1.30 11.33
N ASP A 327 -44.30 -2.53 10.93
CA ASP A 327 -43.44 -3.70 11.18
C ASP A 327 -42.07 -3.62 10.47
N THR A 328 -41.96 -2.82 9.41
CA THR A 328 -40.73 -2.71 8.58
C THR A 328 -40.10 -1.32 8.58
N LEU A 329 -40.89 -0.26 8.86
CA LEU A 329 -40.47 1.14 8.83
C LEU A 329 -40.47 1.78 10.22
N PHE A 330 -39.33 2.38 10.56
CA PHE A 330 -39.10 2.97 11.88
C PHE A 330 -38.50 4.36 11.74
N ASN A 331 -38.91 5.25 12.65
CA ASN A 331 -38.22 6.49 12.90
C ASN A 331 -37.15 6.24 13.98
N VAL A 332 -35.91 6.64 13.68
CA VAL A 332 -34.81 6.57 14.62
C VAL A 332 -34.31 7.98 14.85
N ASN A 333 -34.46 8.46 16.08
CA ASN A 333 -33.95 9.76 16.48
C ASN A 333 -32.51 9.62 16.96
N TYR A 334 -31.66 10.56 16.55
CA TYR A 334 -30.31 10.72 17.06
C TYR A 334 -30.12 12.19 17.43
N TYR A 335 -30.24 12.47 18.73
CA TYR A 335 -30.34 13.84 19.24
C TYR A 335 -31.49 14.63 18.59
N LEU A 336 -31.18 15.56 17.69
CA LEU A 336 -32.15 16.42 17.00
C LEU A 336 -32.52 15.89 15.62
N ASP A 337 -31.77 14.93 15.09
CA ASP A 337 -32.02 14.36 13.76
C ASP A 337 -33.00 13.20 13.86
N GLN A 338 -33.99 13.19 12.96
CA GLN A 338 -34.92 12.08 12.80
C GLN A 338 -34.69 11.42 11.44
N LEU A 339 -34.48 10.11 11.45
CA LEU A 339 -34.13 9.36 10.26
C LEU A 339 -35.05 8.16 10.09
N VAL A 340 -35.40 7.89 8.84
CA VAL A 340 -36.22 6.72 8.47
C VAL A 340 -35.29 5.56 8.18
N VAL A 341 -35.59 4.41 8.79
CA VAL A 341 -34.89 3.14 8.55
C VAL A 341 -35.88 2.10 8.05
N ASP A 342 -35.51 1.42 6.98
CA ASP A 342 -36.24 0.29 6.40
C ASP A 342 -35.34 -0.95 6.42
N LEU A 343 -35.72 -1.97 7.19
CA LEU A 343 -34.94 -3.21 7.31
C LEU A 343 -35.11 -4.14 6.12
N GLU A 344 -36.28 -4.15 5.47
CA GLU A 344 -36.55 -5.03 4.33
C GLU A 344 -35.79 -4.54 3.12
N ALA A 345 -35.87 -3.23 2.84
CA ALA A 345 -35.09 -2.60 1.78
C ALA A 345 -33.60 -2.45 2.14
N LYS A 346 -33.22 -2.67 3.42
CA LYS A 346 -31.87 -2.46 3.96
C LYS A 346 -31.37 -1.03 3.71
N THR A 347 -32.23 -0.05 3.99
CA THR A 347 -31.95 1.37 3.73
C THR A 347 -32.09 2.24 4.98
N CYS A 348 -31.43 3.38 4.95
CA CYS A 348 -31.60 4.43 5.96
C CYS A 348 -31.46 5.79 5.27
N SER A 349 -32.24 6.79 5.68
CA SER A 349 -32.17 8.15 5.11
C SER A 349 -30.79 8.80 5.26
N CYS A 350 -29.98 8.40 6.25
CA CYS A 350 -28.56 8.83 6.32
C CYS A 350 -27.69 8.30 5.17
N ARG A 351 -28.23 7.39 4.32
CA ARG A 351 -27.62 6.80 3.12
C ARG A 351 -26.34 5.97 3.34
N LYS A 352 -25.86 5.91 4.58
CA LYS A 352 -24.65 5.18 4.96
C LYS A 352 -24.79 3.68 4.78
N TRP A 353 -25.92 3.08 5.17
CA TRP A 353 -26.16 1.65 4.95
C TRP A 353 -26.26 1.32 3.46
N ASN A 354 -27.02 2.13 2.71
CA ASN A 354 -27.14 2.02 1.25
C ASN A 354 -25.77 1.99 0.56
N MET A 355 -24.88 2.91 0.93
CA MET A 355 -23.56 3.06 0.32
C MET A 355 -22.53 2.06 0.82
N LEU A 356 -22.59 1.62 2.09
CA LEU A 356 -21.56 0.76 2.66
C LEU A 356 -21.90 -0.72 2.58
N GLY A 357 -23.18 -1.09 2.52
CA GLY A 357 -23.63 -2.49 2.58
C GLY A 357 -23.52 -3.13 3.96
N TYR A 358 -23.38 -2.33 5.03
CA TYR A 358 -23.55 -2.81 6.40
C TYR A 358 -24.32 -1.77 7.22
N PRO A 359 -25.07 -2.19 8.26
CA PRO A 359 -25.92 -1.29 9.03
C PRO A 359 -25.17 -0.08 9.58
N CYS A 360 -25.74 1.12 9.40
CA CYS A 360 -25.33 2.30 10.14
C CYS A 360 -25.85 2.23 11.58
N PHE A 361 -25.37 3.09 12.47
CA PHE A 361 -25.80 3.08 13.88
C PHE A 361 -27.32 3.26 14.07
N HIS A 362 -28.02 4.01 13.19
CA HIS A 362 -29.49 4.08 13.20
C HIS A 362 -30.14 2.72 12.92
N ALA A 363 -29.64 2.04 11.89
CA ALA A 363 -30.13 0.71 11.53
C ALA A 363 -29.81 -0.33 12.60
N VAL A 364 -28.63 -0.24 13.22
CA VAL A 364 -28.29 -1.12 14.34
C VAL A 364 -29.23 -0.91 15.54
N ALA A 365 -29.60 0.34 15.87
CA ALA A 365 -30.54 0.61 16.95
C ALA A 365 -31.89 -0.07 16.69
N TYR A 366 -32.41 0.03 15.46
CA TYR A 366 -33.62 -0.67 15.07
C TYR A 366 -33.46 -2.21 15.10
N ILE A 367 -32.35 -2.75 14.59
CA ILE A 367 -32.09 -4.21 14.64
C ILE A 367 -32.09 -4.73 16.09
N TYR A 368 -31.48 -3.98 17.01
CA TYR A 368 -31.46 -4.33 18.43
C TYR A 368 -32.82 -4.21 19.10
N PHE A 369 -33.64 -3.23 18.71
CA PHE A 369 -35.02 -3.13 19.17
C PHE A 369 -35.83 -4.40 18.83
N LEU A 370 -35.55 -5.05 17.70
CA LEU A 370 -36.14 -6.32 17.32
C LEU A 370 -35.44 -7.57 17.91
N ASN A 371 -34.46 -7.39 18.80
CA ASN A 371 -33.64 -8.47 19.37
C ASN A 371 -32.95 -9.35 18.31
N LYS A 372 -32.43 -8.73 17.24
CA LYS A 372 -31.67 -9.40 16.17
C LYS A 372 -30.20 -9.01 16.20
N GLU A 373 -29.36 -9.77 15.49
CA GLU A 373 -27.94 -9.49 15.35
C GLU A 373 -27.67 -8.63 14.11
N ALA A 374 -26.84 -7.60 14.23
CA ALA A 374 -26.54 -6.67 13.13
C ALA A 374 -25.74 -7.34 11.99
N GLU A 375 -24.98 -8.39 12.32
CA GLU A 375 -24.16 -9.17 11.39
C GLU A 375 -25.00 -9.85 10.31
N ASP A 376 -26.25 -10.19 10.60
CA ASP A 376 -27.18 -10.84 9.66
C ASP A 376 -27.57 -9.90 8.52
N PHE A 377 -27.53 -8.59 8.78
CA PHE A 377 -27.91 -7.54 7.84
C PHE A 377 -26.73 -6.98 7.04
N VAL A 378 -25.53 -7.54 7.21
CA VAL A 378 -24.33 -7.21 6.43
C VAL A 378 -24.37 -7.89 5.06
N GLU A 379 -24.01 -7.15 4.01
CA GLU A 379 -23.96 -7.64 2.63
C GLU A 379 -23.00 -8.83 2.44
N ASP A 380 -23.34 -9.74 1.53
CA ASP A 380 -22.60 -10.98 1.27
C ASP A 380 -21.13 -10.75 0.86
N CYS A 381 -20.84 -9.61 0.22
CA CYS A 381 -19.48 -9.25 -0.17
C CYS A 381 -18.50 -9.10 1.02
N TYR A 382 -19.02 -8.95 2.25
CA TYR A 382 -18.23 -8.85 3.48
C TYR A 382 -18.19 -10.14 4.28
N LYS A 383 -18.92 -11.17 3.88
CA LYS A 383 -18.97 -12.45 4.59
C LYS A 383 -17.68 -13.24 4.38
N ARG A 384 -17.33 -14.05 5.37
CA ARG A 384 -16.15 -14.91 5.38
C ARG A 384 -16.11 -15.84 4.16
N GLU A 385 -17.24 -16.39 3.75
CA GLU A 385 -17.32 -17.31 2.61
C GLU A 385 -16.94 -16.63 1.29
N THR A 386 -17.50 -15.45 1.03
CA THR A 386 -17.17 -14.64 -0.16
C THR A 386 -15.70 -14.22 -0.16
N TYR A 387 -15.15 -13.88 1.01
CA TYR A 387 -13.72 -13.62 1.14
C TYR A 387 -12.88 -14.84 0.77
N LEU A 388 -13.25 -16.04 1.22
CA LEU A 388 -12.53 -17.27 0.88
C LEU A 388 -12.60 -17.58 -0.62
N LYS A 389 -13.72 -17.27 -1.29
CA LYS A 389 -13.82 -17.33 -2.77
C LYS A 389 -12.82 -16.39 -3.44
N ALA A 390 -12.61 -15.18 -2.90
CA ALA A 390 -11.64 -14.21 -3.45
C ALA A 390 -10.19 -14.72 -3.43
N TYR A 391 -9.86 -15.57 -2.47
CA TYR A 391 -8.53 -16.14 -2.27
C TYR A 391 -8.47 -17.65 -2.57
N ALA A 392 -9.49 -18.18 -3.25
CA ALA A 392 -9.57 -19.60 -3.59
C ALA A 392 -8.57 -19.98 -4.70
N GLY A 393 -8.35 -19.07 -5.65
CA GLY A 393 -7.41 -19.24 -6.75
C GLY A 393 -5.95 -19.18 -6.30
N SER A 394 -5.06 -19.72 -7.12
CA SER A 394 -3.62 -19.74 -6.90
C SER A 394 -2.88 -19.11 -8.08
N VAL A 395 -1.68 -18.60 -7.81
CA VAL A 395 -0.69 -18.28 -8.84
C VAL A 395 0.24 -19.49 -8.92
N SER A 396 0.35 -20.11 -10.09
CA SER A 396 1.15 -21.33 -10.26
C SER A 396 2.64 -21.08 -10.00
N PRO A 397 3.33 -22.05 -9.36
CA PRO A 397 4.79 -22.06 -9.36
C PRO A 397 5.30 -22.33 -10.78
N ILE A 398 6.48 -21.80 -11.09
CA ILE A 398 7.21 -22.11 -12.32
C ILE A 398 8.61 -22.56 -11.95
N ASP A 399 9.23 -23.37 -12.81
CA ASP A 399 10.63 -23.73 -12.65
C ASP A 399 11.54 -22.51 -12.85
N GLY A 400 12.79 -22.63 -12.41
CA GLY A 400 13.80 -21.60 -12.64
C GLY A 400 14.23 -21.49 -14.11
N GLU A 401 14.86 -20.37 -14.45
CA GLU A 401 15.31 -20.02 -15.81
C GLU A 401 16.00 -21.16 -16.57
N ARG A 402 16.77 -22.00 -15.86
CA ARG A 402 17.49 -23.15 -16.43
C ARG A 402 16.58 -24.14 -17.15
N TYR A 403 15.34 -24.28 -16.72
CA TYR A 403 14.38 -25.27 -17.21
C TYR A 403 13.33 -24.67 -18.16
N TRP A 404 13.34 -23.35 -18.39
CA TRP A 404 12.42 -22.74 -19.33
C TRP A 404 12.73 -23.20 -20.75
N LEU A 405 11.66 -23.37 -21.54
CA LEU A 405 11.78 -23.63 -22.97
C LEU A 405 12.59 -22.51 -23.62
N ARG A 406 13.58 -22.90 -24.41
CA ARG A 406 14.34 -21.95 -25.22
C ARG A 406 13.51 -21.62 -26.45
N VAL A 407 12.84 -20.47 -26.41
CA VAL A 407 12.06 -20.00 -27.55
C VAL A 407 12.98 -19.19 -28.47
N GLU A 408 13.08 -19.59 -29.73
CA GLU A 408 13.95 -18.95 -30.74
C GLU A 408 13.38 -17.64 -31.30
N TYR A 409 12.66 -16.86 -30.50
CA TYR A 409 12.38 -15.48 -30.85
C TYR A 409 13.36 -14.57 -30.11
N GLY A 410 14.23 -13.90 -30.85
CA GLY A 410 15.01 -12.80 -30.28
C GLY A 410 14.07 -11.67 -29.90
N LEU A 411 14.31 -11.02 -28.76
CA LEU A 411 13.60 -9.82 -28.35
C LEU A 411 14.62 -8.81 -27.85
N ASP A 412 14.60 -7.61 -28.41
CA ASP A 412 15.50 -6.53 -28.03
C ASP A 412 14.90 -5.65 -26.93
N PRO A 413 15.75 -5.10 -26.04
CA PRO A 413 15.31 -4.19 -25.00
C PRO A 413 14.74 -2.90 -25.61
N PRO A 414 13.82 -2.21 -24.92
CA PRO A 414 13.34 -0.91 -25.36
C PRO A 414 14.49 0.11 -25.40
N PRO A 415 14.40 1.15 -26.25
CA PRO A 415 15.41 2.18 -26.34
C PRO A 415 15.58 2.91 -25.00
N ILE A 416 16.83 3.20 -24.63
CA ILE A 416 17.15 3.91 -23.40
C ILE A 416 16.67 5.36 -23.50
N LYS A 417 15.69 5.74 -22.68
CA LYS A 417 15.24 7.14 -22.55
C LYS A 417 16.12 7.88 -21.54
N ILE A 418 17.12 8.63 -22.03
CA ILE A 418 17.98 9.46 -21.16
C ILE A 418 17.28 10.81 -20.90
N GLY A 419 16.62 10.95 -19.75
CA GLY A 419 16.09 12.24 -19.29
C GLY A 419 17.17 13.10 -18.60
N PRO A 420 16.99 14.45 -18.54
CA PRO A 420 17.94 15.33 -17.87
C PRO A 420 17.97 15.09 -16.34
N GLY A 421 19.15 14.74 -15.83
CA GLY A 421 19.41 14.56 -14.40
C GLY A 421 19.24 13.11 -13.89
N ARG A 422 19.54 12.91 -12.60
CA ARG A 422 19.45 11.58 -11.97
C ARG A 422 17.97 11.17 -11.82
N PRO A 423 17.55 9.98 -12.32
CA PRO A 423 16.22 9.44 -12.06
C PRO A 423 15.91 9.43 -10.57
N ARG A 424 14.77 10.01 -10.20
CA ARG A 424 14.37 10.11 -8.80
C ARG A 424 13.84 8.76 -8.35
N VAL A 425 14.38 8.26 -7.24
CA VAL A 425 13.94 6.97 -6.66
C VAL A 425 12.54 7.08 -6.05
N ASN A 426 12.15 8.25 -5.57
CA ASN A 426 10.83 8.50 -5.01
C ASN A 426 10.11 9.55 -5.85
N ARG A 427 8.79 9.38 -6.00
CA ARG A 427 7.92 10.44 -6.52
C ARG A 427 8.15 11.70 -5.68
N ARG A 428 8.10 12.88 -6.32
CA ARG A 428 7.97 14.12 -5.56
C ARG A 428 6.63 14.07 -4.86
N LYS A 429 6.68 13.84 -3.55
CA LYS A 429 5.49 14.00 -2.72
C LYS A 429 5.02 15.44 -2.86
N ASP A 430 3.71 15.63 -2.95
CA ASP A 430 3.15 16.96 -2.74
C ASP A 430 3.58 17.43 -1.34
N PRO A 431 3.89 18.73 -1.11
CA PRO A 431 4.23 19.22 0.22
C PRO A 431 3.24 18.76 1.31
N MET A 432 1.97 18.54 0.95
CA MET A 432 0.92 18.11 1.88
C MET A 432 0.79 16.57 2.04
N GLU A 433 1.61 15.76 1.35
CA GLU A 433 1.61 14.28 1.43
C GLU A 433 2.48 13.70 2.57
N ASP A 434 3.02 14.54 3.48
CA ASP A 434 3.82 14.07 4.61
C ASP A 434 3.10 14.25 5.96
N PRO A 435 2.39 13.22 6.47
CA PRO A 435 1.85 13.22 7.82
C PRO A 435 2.89 12.80 8.88
N LYS A 436 4.17 12.58 8.54
CA LYS A 436 5.14 12.02 9.48
C LYS A 436 6.15 13.05 9.97
N LYS A 437 5.67 13.95 10.84
CA LYS A 437 6.33 14.44 12.07
C LYS A 437 5.56 15.67 12.60
N PRO A 438 4.79 15.55 13.69
CA PRO A 438 4.33 16.71 14.43
C PRO A 438 5.55 17.56 14.83
N GLY A 439 5.56 18.85 14.50
CA GLY A 439 6.60 19.79 14.94
C GLY A 439 7.76 20.06 13.98
N THR A 440 7.73 19.60 12.72
CA THR A 440 8.72 20.03 11.70
C THR A 440 8.06 21.00 10.72
N LEU A 441 8.44 22.28 10.78
CA LEU A 441 7.95 23.29 9.84
C LEU A 441 8.36 22.91 8.40
N GLN A 442 7.38 22.83 7.51
CA GLN A 442 7.64 22.66 6.09
C GLN A 442 8.24 23.97 5.53
N ARG A 443 9.13 23.88 4.54
CA ARG A 443 9.70 25.08 3.86
C ARG A 443 8.70 25.81 2.94
N THR A 444 7.47 25.34 2.86
CA THR A 444 6.38 25.92 2.09
C THR A 444 5.98 27.27 2.70
N GLY A 445 6.06 28.35 1.91
CA GLY A 445 5.75 29.72 2.35
C GLY A 445 6.91 30.48 3.01
N MET A 446 8.09 29.87 3.16
CA MET A 446 9.25 30.55 3.74
C MET A 446 9.96 31.38 2.67
N GLU A 447 9.93 32.71 2.80
CA GLU A 447 10.72 33.60 1.95
C GLU A 447 12.21 33.32 2.14
N MET A 448 12.86 32.86 1.07
CA MET A 448 14.28 32.56 1.10
C MET A 448 15.09 33.86 1.15
N THR A 449 15.81 34.07 2.24
CA THR A 449 16.76 35.19 2.37
C THR A 449 18.17 34.73 1.99
N CYS A 450 18.82 35.49 1.12
CA CYS A 450 20.17 35.19 0.69
C CYS A 450 21.17 35.39 1.84
N SER A 451 21.99 34.39 2.16
CA SER A 451 23.00 34.50 3.23
C SER A 451 24.24 35.33 2.84
N VAL A 452 24.25 35.96 1.65
CA VAL A 452 25.35 36.81 1.17
C VAL A 452 24.93 38.26 1.16
N CYS A 453 23.79 38.58 0.54
CA CYS A 453 23.29 39.96 0.46
C CYS A 453 22.09 40.25 1.37
N HIS A 454 21.60 39.25 2.12
CA HIS A 454 20.45 39.36 3.02
C HIS A 454 19.13 39.81 2.38
N VAL A 455 19.07 39.83 1.04
CA VAL A 455 17.85 40.14 0.27
C VAL A 455 16.98 38.88 0.13
N LYS A 456 15.67 39.07 0.24
CA LYS A 456 14.65 38.02 0.05
C LYS A 456 14.50 37.65 -1.43
N GLY A 457 14.04 36.43 -1.71
CA GLY A 457 13.70 35.95 -3.07
C GLY A 457 14.78 35.14 -3.79
N HIS A 458 15.99 35.00 -3.22
CA HIS A 458 17.03 34.13 -3.79
C HIS A 458 17.95 33.54 -2.71
N ASN A 459 18.73 32.52 -3.08
CA ASN A 459 19.73 31.91 -2.20
C ASN A 459 21.16 32.27 -2.61
N LYS A 460 22.15 32.00 -1.75
CA LYS A 460 23.58 32.26 -2.01
C LYS A 460 24.08 31.75 -3.38
N ARG A 461 23.49 30.67 -3.93
CA ARG A 461 23.92 30.12 -5.22
C ARG A 461 23.53 30.98 -6.42
N ARG A 462 22.42 31.72 -6.30
CA ARG A 462 21.88 32.62 -7.33
C ARG A 462 21.99 34.09 -6.93
N CYS A 463 22.89 34.41 -6.00
CA CYS A 463 23.08 35.79 -5.56
C CYS A 463 23.76 36.61 -6.65
N PRO A 464 23.19 37.76 -7.06
CA PRO A 464 23.85 38.68 -7.98
C PRO A 464 25.18 39.20 -7.42
N ASN A 465 25.27 39.38 -6.10
CA ASN A 465 26.45 39.90 -5.40
C ASN A 465 27.41 38.80 -4.94
N LYS A 466 27.38 37.63 -5.59
CA LYS A 466 28.19 36.46 -5.18
C LYS A 466 29.70 36.71 -5.25
N TYR A 467 30.13 37.69 -6.06
CA TYR A 467 31.53 38.00 -6.32
C TYR A 467 31.97 39.38 -5.82
N THR A 468 31.07 40.17 -5.23
CA THR A 468 31.33 41.55 -4.76
C THR A 468 31.30 41.70 -3.24
N ALA A 469 30.97 40.63 -2.49
CA ALA A 469 31.10 40.61 -1.04
C ALA A 469 32.52 40.19 -0.63
N SER A 470 33.25 41.12 -0.01
CA SER A 470 34.54 40.91 0.64
C SER A 470 34.46 39.86 1.77
N ALA A 471 35.64 39.32 2.12
CA ALA A 471 35.88 38.14 2.95
C ALA A 471 35.02 37.99 4.23
N PRO A 472 34.72 36.77 4.67
CA PRO A 472 34.03 36.56 5.95
C PRO A 472 34.96 36.96 7.10
N THR A 473 34.49 37.88 7.94
CA THR A 473 34.93 37.99 9.34
C THR A 473 34.80 36.61 10.01
N GLU A 474 35.78 36.25 10.83
CA GLU A 474 35.84 34.95 11.52
C GLU A 474 34.48 34.60 12.14
N PRO A 475 34.02 33.33 12.03
CA PRO A 475 32.79 32.92 12.67
C PRO A 475 32.93 33.10 14.20
N PRO A 476 31.96 33.72 14.88
CA PRO A 476 32.00 33.81 16.34
C PRO A 476 32.11 32.39 16.93
N PRO A 477 32.85 32.21 18.05
CA PRO A 477 33.07 30.90 18.63
C PRO A 477 31.73 30.22 18.90
N LYS A 478 31.61 28.96 18.45
CA LYS A 478 30.42 28.14 18.68
C LYS A 478 30.18 28.05 20.18
N ARG A 479 29.03 28.56 20.64
CA ARG A 479 28.56 28.34 22.02
C ARG A 479 28.55 26.83 22.30
N PRO A 480 29.12 26.36 23.42
CA PRO A 480 29.08 24.95 23.77
C PRO A 480 27.62 24.50 23.90
N ARG A 481 27.29 23.35 23.32
CA ARG A 481 25.99 22.69 23.52
C ARG A 481 25.95 22.11 24.92
N GLY A 482 25.23 22.78 25.82
CA GLY A 482 24.93 22.29 27.15
C GLY A 482 23.93 23.22 27.84
N ARG A 483 22.92 22.65 28.50
CA ARG A 483 22.05 23.38 29.44
C ARG A 483 22.94 23.97 30.54
N PRO A 484 22.79 25.24 30.95
CA PRO A 484 23.51 25.77 32.10
C PRO A 484 23.20 24.89 33.32
N ARG A 485 24.23 24.31 33.95
CA ARG A 485 24.09 23.77 35.30
C ARG A 485 23.86 24.97 36.22
N LYS A 486 22.81 24.88 37.03
CA LYS A 486 22.53 25.87 38.07
C LYS A 486 23.64 25.69 39.12
N ASP A 487 24.50 26.69 39.26
CA ASP A 487 25.51 26.75 40.31
C ASP A 487 24.79 26.70 41.66
N GLY A 488 25.10 25.67 42.44
CA GLY A 488 24.72 25.60 43.84
C GLY A 488 25.63 26.52 44.64
N GLN A 489 25.05 27.49 45.33
CA GLN A 489 25.75 28.17 46.40
C GLN A 489 25.84 27.25 47.64
N PRO A 490 26.97 27.29 48.38
CA PRO A 490 27.35 26.28 49.36
C PRO A 490 26.78 26.59 50.75
N PRO A 491 26.65 25.60 51.65
CA PRO A 491 26.61 25.84 53.08
C PRO A 491 28.04 25.87 53.66
N ILE A 492 28.41 27.05 54.14
CA ILE A 492 29.30 27.33 55.28
C ILE A 492 28.74 26.57 56.52
N SER A 493 29.46 26.06 57.51
CA SER A 493 30.86 25.68 57.73
C SER A 493 30.92 24.89 59.06
N HIS A 494 31.99 24.12 59.23
CA HIS A 494 32.53 23.54 60.49
C HIS A 494 31.72 22.38 61.10
N SER A 495 32.34 21.23 61.42
CA SER A 495 33.39 21.13 62.45
C SER A 495 34.28 19.88 62.33
N GLN A 496 35.54 20.09 62.71
CA GLN A 496 36.45 19.25 63.52
C GLN A 496 36.42 17.70 63.39
N VAL A 497 37.55 17.19 62.89
CA VAL A 497 38.40 16.09 63.39
C VAL A 497 37.81 15.18 64.49
N ALA A 498 37.65 13.88 64.20
CA ALA A 498 38.42 12.78 64.82
C ALA A 498 37.90 11.38 64.41
N GLN A 499 38.85 10.54 63.98
CA GLN A 499 39.02 9.09 64.19
C GLN A 499 37.81 8.22 64.58
N SER A 500 37.57 7.11 63.85
CA SER A 500 37.99 5.75 64.25
C SER A 500 37.21 4.61 63.55
N SER A 501 37.97 3.54 63.28
CA SER A 501 37.60 2.10 63.20
C SER A 501 36.60 1.58 62.15
N THR A 502 37.16 0.80 61.21
CA THR A 502 36.84 -0.62 60.89
C THR A 502 35.58 -1.21 61.58
N THR A 503 34.69 -1.98 60.94
CA THR A 503 34.95 -3.20 60.16
C THR A 503 33.65 -3.69 59.47
N HIS A 504 33.82 -4.46 58.40
CA HIS A 504 32.90 -5.29 57.61
C HIS A 504 31.59 -5.81 58.26
N HIS A 505 30.49 -5.86 57.48
CA HIS A 505 29.95 -7.12 56.95
C HIS A 505 28.79 -6.94 55.94
N ASN A 506 28.84 -7.79 54.91
CA ASN A 506 27.80 -8.02 53.90
C ASN A 506 26.62 -8.80 54.50
N ALA A 507 25.38 -8.48 54.11
CA ALA A 507 24.40 -9.43 53.56
C ALA A 507 23.02 -8.79 53.35
N ILE A 508 22.62 -8.76 52.08
CA ILE A 508 21.32 -9.12 51.49
C ILE A 508 20.10 -9.17 52.43
N THR A 509 19.14 -8.28 52.17
CA THR A 509 17.71 -8.42 52.52
C THR A 509 16.85 -8.11 51.30
N GLN A 510 16.01 -9.08 50.89
CA GLN A 510 14.62 -8.80 50.46
C GLN A 510 13.77 -8.56 51.76
N PRO A 511 12.48 -8.14 51.78
CA PRO A 511 11.47 -8.08 50.69
C PRO A 511 10.48 -6.87 50.74
N THR A 512 9.55 -6.79 49.76
CA THR A 512 8.18 -6.14 49.80
C THR A 512 8.08 -4.62 50.13
N GLN A 513 7.17 -3.77 49.62
CA GLN A 513 6.04 -3.79 48.69
C GLN A 513 5.72 -2.31 48.31
N LEU A 514 5.02 -2.11 47.19
CA LEU A 514 4.12 -0.98 46.84
C LEU A 514 4.67 0.45 46.63
N GLY A 515 4.41 1.00 45.42
CA GLY A 515 4.26 2.46 45.24
C GLY A 515 4.53 3.03 43.84
N ARG A 516 3.45 3.27 43.08
CA ARG A 516 3.24 4.35 42.07
C ARG A 516 4.23 4.54 40.90
N GLY A 517 3.66 4.42 39.69
CA GLY A 517 3.75 5.44 38.63
C GLY A 517 5.12 5.73 38.00
N GLY A 518 5.40 5.09 36.85
CA GLY A 518 6.54 5.47 36.00
C GLY A 518 6.33 5.06 34.54
N ARG A 519 6.19 6.04 33.65
CA ARG A 519 6.15 5.84 32.19
C ARG A 519 7.49 5.26 31.73
N MET A 520 7.44 4.12 31.07
CA MET A 520 8.62 3.46 30.51
C MET A 520 8.78 3.87 29.04
N CYS A 521 9.76 4.74 28.78
CA CYS A 521 10.23 5.05 27.43
C CYS A 521 11.02 3.84 26.89
N ARG A 522 10.39 3.01 26.06
CA ARG A 522 11.12 2.03 25.23
C ARG A 522 11.79 2.77 24.08
N GLY A 523 13.12 2.82 24.12
CA GLY A 523 13.96 3.28 23.03
C GLY A 523 13.75 2.42 21.79
N GLY A 524 13.40 3.07 20.68
CA GLY A 524 13.35 2.44 19.37
C GLY A 524 14.76 2.09 18.91
N ALA A 525 15.02 0.80 18.74
CA ALA A 525 16.19 0.30 18.04
C ALA A 525 15.99 0.49 16.53
N ASP A 526 16.76 1.42 15.95
CA ASP A 526 16.96 1.54 14.51
C ASP A 526 17.65 0.28 13.98
N ILE A 527 16.89 -0.62 13.35
CA ILE A 527 17.47 -1.76 12.62
C ILE A 527 18.02 -1.24 11.29
N TYR A 528 19.31 -0.90 11.29
CA TYR A 528 20.12 -0.82 10.08
C TYR A 528 20.38 -2.25 9.57
N LEU A 529 19.60 -2.70 8.57
CA LEU A 529 19.97 -3.86 7.75
C LEU A 529 21.21 -3.52 6.92
N ASN A 530 22.39 -3.83 7.48
CA ASN A 530 23.63 -3.90 6.72
C ASN A 530 23.70 -5.27 6.03
N PHE A 531 23.53 -5.27 4.70
CA PHE A 531 23.88 -6.42 3.87
C PHE A 531 25.41 -6.57 3.84
N VAL A 532 25.92 -7.63 4.46
CA VAL A 532 27.22 -8.23 4.13
C VAL A 532 26.91 -9.43 3.24
N LEU A 533 27.29 -9.36 1.96
CA LEU A 533 27.35 -10.55 1.12
C LEU A 533 28.47 -11.44 1.66
N ILE A 534 28.12 -12.58 2.23
CA ILE A 534 29.06 -13.69 2.43
C ILE A 534 28.64 -14.77 1.43
N LEU A 535 29.55 -15.10 0.51
CA LEU A 535 29.45 -16.29 -0.33
C LEU A 535 29.71 -17.51 0.56
N VAL A 536 28.71 -18.39 0.72
CA VAL A 536 28.89 -19.75 1.26
C VAL A 536 27.98 -20.70 0.44
N PRO A 537 28.43 -21.94 0.12
CA PRO A 537 27.73 -22.81 -0.82
C PRO A 537 26.49 -23.47 -0.21
N VAL A 538 25.60 -23.82 -1.13
CA VAL A 538 24.41 -24.69 -1.06
C VAL A 538 24.21 -25.49 0.24
N GLY A 539 23.01 -25.34 0.82
CA GLY A 539 22.38 -26.33 1.69
C GLY A 539 22.22 -25.88 3.15
N VAL A 540 20.99 -25.52 3.52
CA VAL A 540 20.30 -25.64 4.83
C VAL A 540 19.34 -24.43 4.96
N GLY A 541 18.04 -24.71 4.97
CA GLY A 541 16.98 -23.70 5.09
C GLY A 541 16.81 -23.21 6.52
N VAL A 542 16.63 -21.90 6.69
CA VAL A 542 16.22 -21.27 7.95
C VAL A 542 14.75 -20.84 7.82
N TYR A 543 13.88 -21.41 8.65
CA TYR A 543 12.46 -21.04 8.74
C TYR A 543 12.26 -19.91 9.75
N PHE A 544 11.39 -18.96 9.44
CA PHE A 544 10.91 -17.92 10.36
C PHE A 544 9.42 -18.14 10.63
N ALA A 545 9.02 -18.26 11.90
CA ALA A 545 7.62 -18.26 12.33
C ALA A 545 7.13 -16.83 12.62
N ALA A 546 5.81 -16.62 12.50
CA ALA A 546 5.15 -15.31 12.46
C ALA A 546 4.98 -14.60 13.83
N ASP A 547 5.65 -15.05 14.90
CA ASP A 547 5.55 -14.45 16.24
C ASP A 547 6.87 -13.90 16.79
N GLY A 548 7.95 -13.93 16.02
CA GLY A 548 9.20 -13.24 16.37
C GLY A 548 10.04 -13.92 17.46
N SER A 549 9.82 -15.20 17.75
CA SER A 549 10.72 -16.00 18.58
C SER A 549 11.72 -16.81 17.73
N ALA A 550 13.01 -16.73 18.08
CA ALA A 550 14.07 -17.49 17.41
C ALA A 550 14.46 -18.69 18.28
N TYR A 551 14.35 -19.91 17.76
CA TYR A 551 14.89 -21.11 18.37
C TYR A 551 15.99 -21.69 17.50
N THR A 552 17.15 -21.93 18.10
CA THR A 552 18.26 -22.67 17.49
C THR A 552 18.15 -24.13 17.93
N ASN A 553 17.88 -25.05 17.01
CA ASN A 553 17.96 -26.48 17.30
C ASN A 553 19.43 -26.92 17.17
N GLN A 554 20.10 -27.21 18.30
CA GLN A 554 21.41 -27.86 18.29
C GLN A 554 21.20 -29.37 18.10
N GLY A 555 21.50 -29.87 16.89
CA GLY A 555 21.60 -31.30 16.64
C GLY A 555 22.92 -31.85 17.20
N GLY A 556 22.83 -32.67 18.25
CA GLY A 556 23.89 -33.59 18.65
C GLY A 556 23.83 -34.87 17.81
N SER A 557 25.00 -35.34 17.37
CA SER A 557 25.14 -36.53 16.51
C SER A 557 25.67 -37.74 17.30
N SER A 558 25.21 -38.92 16.86
CA SER A 558 25.78 -40.26 16.96
C SER A 558 25.52 -41.11 18.20
N ARG A 559 24.81 -42.24 17.99
CA ARG A 559 25.43 -43.59 17.98
C ARG A 559 24.51 -44.63 17.33
N HIS A 560 25.10 -45.43 16.44
CA HIS A 560 24.59 -46.68 15.88
C HIS A 560 24.36 -47.74 16.97
N VAL A 561 23.28 -48.52 16.84
CA VAL A 561 23.24 -49.98 17.07
C VAL A 561 22.17 -50.60 16.14
N ASN A 562 22.56 -51.62 15.38
CA ASN A 562 21.71 -52.53 14.60
C ASN A 562 20.79 -53.35 15.53
N ASP A 563 19.58 -53.73 15.09
CA ASP A 563 19.26 -55.16 15.05
C ASP A 563 18.01 -55.51 14.23
N GLN A 564 17.93 -56.81 13.96
CA GLN A 564 17.29 -57.53 12.85
C GLN A 564 15.76 -57.71 12.93
N ALA A 565 15.19 -57.96 11.74
CA ALA A 565 14.19 -58.97 11.37
C ALA A 565 12.84 -59.06 12.13
N THR A 566 11.73 -59.00 11.39
CA THR A 566 10.92 -60.19 11.05
C THR A 566 9.77 -59.89 10.08
N GLN A 567 9.48 -60.91 9.27
CA GLN A 567 8.45 -61.01 8.24
C GLN A 567 7.03 -61.16 8.83
N SER A 568 6.02 -60.68 8.10
CA SER A 568 4.75 -61.38 7.79
C SER A 568 3.86 -60.40 7.01
N SER A 569 3.73 -60.51 5.70
CA SER A 569 2.76 -61.35 4.98
C SER A 569 1.33 -61.20 5.51
N GLN A 570 0.49 -60.42 4.82
CA GLN A 570 -0.74 -60.96 4.23
C GLN A 570 -1.28 -60.03 3.13
N VAL A 571 -1.29 -60.59 1.92
CA VAL A 571 -2.01 -60.17 0.73
C VAL A 571 -3.42 -60.75 0.83
N SER A 572 -4.46 -59.98 0.48
CA SER A 572 -5.69 -60.46 -0.19
C SER A 572 -6.53 -59.24 -0.66
N THR A 573 -6.39 -58.79 -1.91
CA THR A 573 -7.33 -58.98 -3.06
C THR A 573 -8.80 -58.54 -2.88
N LEU A 574 -9.13 -57.43 -3.58
CA LEU A 574 -10.18 -57.25 -4.60
C LEU A 574 -11.65 -57.71 -4.36
N HIS A 575 -12.58 -56.75 -4.39
CA HIS A 575 -13.73 -56.59 -5.34
C HIS A 575 -14.62 -55.42 -4.86
N GLN A 576 -14.73 -54.31 -5.61
CA GLN A 576 -15.77 -53.99 -6.61
C GLN A 576 -17.24 -53.99 -6.14
N ALA A 577 -17.85 -52.80 -6.35
CA ALA A 577 -19.22 -52.51 -6.77
C ALA A 577 -20.35 -52.31 -5.74
N THR A 578 -21.01 -51.15 -5.91
CA THR A 578 -22.44 -50.84 -5.71
C THR A 578 -23.06 -50.98 -4.33
N GLN A 579 -23.20 -49.87 -3.59
CA GLN A 579 -24.38 -48.96 -3.60
C GLN A 579 -24.01 -47.65 -2.89
#